data_AF-A0A1F8S207-F1
#
_entry.id   AF-A0A1F8S207-F1
#
_cell.length_a   1.000
_cell.length_b   1.000
_cell.length_c   1.000
_cell.angle_alpha   90.00
_cell.angle_beta   90.00
_cell.angle_gamma   90.00
#
_symmetry.space_group_name_H-M   'P 1'
#
loop_
_entity.id
_entity.type
_entity.pdbx_description
1 polymer ?
#
loop_
_entity_poly.entity_id
_entity_poly.type
_entity_poly.pdbx_seq_one_letter_code
_entity_poly.pdbx_strand_id
1 'polypeptide(L)'
;MIQPPTLPLRLVGLGAIGLAALLSLAGVPITSAQGQTLFAGHVDGTLPVDAPYDPAWEDVRPVAVVLSGQPVVPPMRLEPAFPSVRVRALVNGDRIAVLLEWDDPTRDESVLAVGSFADAAAVQLALGEGTSICMGQQAGGLNIWHWKADWAADLARRQDIEDVHPAMPDDVHIPADDADDALGPDGFLTGEAAGNPRSAATRPSSVEDLNAVGFGTLTPQSSAGQNVHGASEYRDGAWRVVMSRALSDGDPN
;
A
#
# COMPACT_ATOMS: atom_id res chain seq x y z
N MET A 1 -2.79 -65.84 16.14
CA MET A 1 -2.10 -64.53 16.13
C MET A 1 -1.90 -64.16 14.66
N ILE A 2 -2.81 -63.37 14.08
CA ILE A 2 -2.84 -63.05 12.64
C ILE A 2 -2.22 -61.67 12.49
N GLN A 3 -1.08 -61.55 11.80
CA GLN A 3 -0.51 -60.25 11.43
C GLN A 3 -1.31 -59.64 10.26
N PRO A 4 -1.56 -58.32 10.26
CA PRO A 4 -2.22 -57.66 9.14
C PRO A 4 -1.27 -57.57 7.93
N PRO A 5 -1.80 -57.58 6.69
CA PRO A 5 -0.98 -57.46 5.50
C PRO A 5 -0.37 -56.06 5.42
N THR A 6 0.96 -55.99 5.37
CA THR A 6 1.67 -54.74 5.07
C THR A 6 1.53 -54.45 3.58
N LEU A 7 0.69 -53.47 3.22
CA LEU A 7 0.64 -52.94 1.87
C LEU A 7 2.04 -52.37 1.54
N PRO A 8 2.72 -52.80 0.45
CA PRO A 8 4.05 -52.30 0.16
C PRO A 8 3.97 -50.80 -0.17
N LEU A 9 4.73 -49.99 0.57
CA LEU A 9 4.79 -48.51 0.48
C LEU A 9 4.94 -47.98 -0.97
N ARG A 10 5.54 -48.79 -1.86
CA ARG A 10 5.73 -48.49 -3.28
C ARG A 10 4.42 -48.47 -4.09
N LEU A 11 3.43 -49.28 -3.74
CA LEU A 11 2.12 -49.32 -4.40
C LEU A 11 1.27 -48.08 -4.06
N VAL A 12 1.43 -47.52 -2.86
CA VAL A 12 0.78 -46.27 -2.43
C VAL A 12 1.40 -45.07 -3.16
N GLY A 13 2.73 -45.03 -3.29
CA GLY A 13 3.43 -43.95 -4.00
C GLY A 13 3.10 -43.88 -5.49
N LEU A 14 3.03 -45.02 -6.18
CA LEU A 14 2.63 -45.08 -7.59
C LEU A 14 1.17 -44.68 -7.81
N GLY A 15 0.28 -45.05 -6.88
CA GLY A 15 -1.12 -44.62 -6.92
C GLY A 15 -1.27 -43.10 -6.76
N ALA A 16 -0.50 -42.47 -5.88
CA ALA A 16 -0.54 -41.03 -5.66
C ALA A 16 -0.05 -40.22 -6.88
N ILE A 17 1.02 -40.67 -7.54
CA ILE A 17 1.54 -40.04 -8.77
C ILE A 17 0.54 -40.20 -9.92
N GLY A 18 -0.06 -41.39 -10.06
CA GLY A 18 -1.09 -41.65 -11.07
C GLY A 18 -2.32 -40.75 -10.89
N LEU A 19 -2.77 -40.55 -9.65
CA LEU A 19 -3.91 -39.68 -9.33
C LEU A 19 -3.60 -38.20 -9.61
N ALA A 20 -2.40 -37.72 -9.25
CA ALA A 20 -1.98 -36.36 -9.54
C ALA A 20 -1.87 -36.08 -11.05
N ALA A 21 -1.35 -37.03 -11.83
CA ALA A 21 -1.32 -36.93 -13.29
C ALA A 21 -2.73 -36.90 -13.90
N LEU A 22 -3.65 -37.73 -13.38
CA LEU A 22 -5.06 -37.77 -13.81
C LEU A 22 -5.80 -36.47 -13.48
N LEU A 23 -5.59 -35.90 -12.29
CA LEU A 23 -6.13 -34.60 -11.90
C LEU A 23 -5.61 -33.46 -12.79
N SER A 24 -4.32 -33.50 -13.15
CA SER A 24 -3.71 -32.55 -14.09
C SER A 24 -4.33 -32.64 -15.49
N LEU A 25 -4.51 -33.86 -16.01
CA LEU A 25 -5.11 -34.12 -17.32
C LEU A 25 -6.60 -33.76 -17.38
N ALA A 26 -7.30 -33.84 -16.25
CA ALA A 26 -8.70 -33.43 -16.11
C ALA A 26 -8.87 -31.91 -15.92
N GLY A 27 -7.78 -31.13 -15.96
CA GLY A 27 -7.82 -29.67 -15.79
C GLY A 27 -8.13 -29.24 -14.36
N VAL A 28 -7.97 -30.12 -13.36
CA VAL A 28 -8.08 -29.74 -11.96
C VAL A 28 -6.76 -29.07 -11.56
N PRO A 29 -6.74 -27.75 -11.31
CA PRO A 29 -5.51 -27.08 -10.92
C PRO A 29 -5.01 -27.65 -9.58
N ILE A 30 -3.80 -28.20 -9.60
CA ILE A 30 -3.14 -28.79 -8.40
C ILE A 30 -2.75 -27.73 -7.37
N THR A 31 -2.75 -26.46 -7.79
CA THR A 31 -2.66 -25.29 -6.93
C THR A 31 -3.93 -24.47 -7.14
N SER A 32 -4.81 -24.45 -6.15
CA SER A 32 -5.55 -23.24 -5.84
C SER A 32 -4.76 -22.56 -4.74
N ALA A 33 -4.20 -21.37 -5.02
CA ALA A 33 -3.97 -20.45 -3.93
C ALA A 33 -5.38 -20.13 -3.41
N GLN A 34 -5.79 -20.72 -2.28
CA GLN A 34 -6.93 -20.17 -1.57
C GLN A 34 -6.53 -18.75 -1.20
N GLY A 35 -7.04 -17.77 -1.97
CA GLY A 35 -6.85 -16.37 -1.65
C GLY A 35 -7.35 -16.15 -0.23
N GLN A 36 -6.57 -15.46 0.59
CA GLN A 36 -7.07 -15.02 1.89
C GLN A 36 -8.17 -13.99 1.63
N THR A 37 -9.36 -14.24 2.15
CA THR A 37 -10.49 -13.30 2.03
C THR A 37 -10.47 -12.34 3.20
N LEU A 38 -10.42 -11.04 2.91
CA LEU A 38 -10.68 -9.98 3.88
C LEU A 38 -12.18 -9.68 3.87
N PHE A 39 -12.86 -9.91 4.99
CA PHE A 39 -14.26 -9.51 5.17
C PHE A 39 -14.30 -8.13 5.83
N ALA A 40 -15.05 -7.20 5.23
CA ALA A 40 -15.32 -5.91 5.85
C ALA A 40 -16.49 -6.04 6.85
N GLY A 41 -16.29 -5.61 8.09
CA GLY A 41 -17.36 -5.51 9.08
C GLY A 41 -18.27 -4.33 8.78
N HIS A 42 -19.59 -4.53 8.91
CA HIS A 42 -20.54 -3.44 8.75
C HIS A 42 -20.67 -2.63 10.04
N VAL A 43 -20.65 -1.29 9.94
CA VAL A 43 -20.87 -0.38 11.06
C VAL A 43 -22.08 0.52 10.79
N ASP A 44 -23.03 0.51 11.72
CA ASP A 44 -24.18 1.41 11.72
C ASP A 44 -23.74 2.82 12.20
N GLY A 45 -23.14 3.61 11.30
CA GLY A 45 -22.76 4.99 11.60
C GLY A 45 -21.44 5.43 10.96
N THR A 46 -20.75 6.36 11.61
CA THR A 46 -19.47 6.92 11.13
C THR A 46 -18.32 5.93 11.35
N LEU A 47 -17.49 5.75 10.33
CA LEU A 47 -16.27 4.94 10.43
C LEU A 47 -15.16 5.72 11.17
N PRO A 48 -14.32 5.06 11.98
CA PRO A 48 -13.21 5.70 12.72
C PRO A 48 -12.01 5.98 11.81
N VAL A 49 -12.20 6.82 10.79
CA VAL A 49 -11.19 7.04 9.73
C VAL A 49 -9.97 7.80 10.22
N ASP A 50 -10.12 8.67 11.23
CA ASP A 50 -9.05 9.45 11.85
C ASP A 50 -8.46 8.80 13.12
N ALA A 51 -8.98 7.63 13.53
CA ALA A 51 -8.66 7.01 14.82
C ALA A 51 -8.22 5.54 14.65
N PRO A 52 -6.92 5.28 14.36
CA PRO A 52 -6.40 3.91 14.15
C PRO A 52 -6.51 2.99 15.38
N TYR A 53 -6.72 3.54 16.58
CA TYR A 53 -6.92 2.80 17.84
C TYR A 53 -8.36 2.81 18.35
N ASP A 54 -9.32 3.25 17.52
CA ASP A 54 -10.73 3.20 17.90
C ASP A 54 -11.18 1.76 18.21
N PRO A 55 -11.94 1.52 19.30
CA PRO A 55 -12.42 0.19 19.65
C PRO A 55 -13.26 -0.50 18.58
N ALA A 56 -13.90 0.24 17.66
CA ALA A 56 -14.70 -0.34 16.57
C ALA A 56 -13.86 -1.28 15.66
N TRP A 57 -12.54 -1.11 15.60
CA TRP A 57 -11.66 -2.02 14.87
C TRP A 57 -11.56 -3.41 15.49
N GLU A 58 -11.85 -3.55 16.79
CA GLU A 58 -11.77 -4.83 17.50
C GLU A 58 -13.01 -5.72 17.28
N ASP A 59 -14.09 -5.15 16.74
CA ASP A 59 -15.29 -5.90 16.35
C ASP A 59 -15.07 -6.80 15.11
N VAL A 60 -13.99 -6.53 14.36
CA VAL A 60 -13.59 -7.32 13.18
C VAL A 60 -12.29 -8.07 13.46
N ARG A 61 -12.31 -9.36 13.17
CA ARG A 61 -11.11 -10.20 13.28
C ARG A 61 -10.09 -9.78 12.21
N PRO A 62 -8.82 -9.54 12.60
CA PRO A 62 -7.79 -9.22 11.62
C PRO A 62 -7.46 -10.44 10.76
N VAL A 63 -7.15 -10.19 9.50
CA VAL A 63 -6.56 -11.17 8.58
C VAL A 63 -5.06 -10.90 8.49
N ALA A 64 -4.23 -11.92 8.74
CA ALA A 64 -2.80 -11.81 8.61
C ALA A 64 -2.37 -12.08 7.15
N VAL A 65 -2.10 -11.01 6.40
CA VAL A 65 -1.61 -11.09 5.03
C VAL A 65 -0.11 -11.31 5.06
N VAL A 66 0.34 -12.49 4.64
CA VAL A 66 1.76 -12.81 4.52
C VAL A 66 2.32 -12.11 3.28
N LEU A 67 3.42 -11.38 3.46
CA LEU A 67 4.11 -10.70 2.37
C LEU A 67 5.19 -11.60 1.79
N SER A 68 5.38 -11.54 0.48
CA SER A 68 6.53 -12.12 -0.22
C SER A 68 7.52 -11.03 -0.59
N GLY A 69 8.81 -11.37 -0.61
CA GLY A 69 9.81 -10.47 -1.18
C GLY A 69 9.57 -10.22 -2.67
N GLN A 70 10.25 -9.21 -3.20
CA GLN A 70 10.20 -8.85 -4.61
C GLN A 70 11.39 -9.52 -5.34
N PRO A 71 11.15 -10.45 -6.29
CA PRO A 71 12.20 -11.15 -7.02
C PRO A 71 12.34 -10.70 -8.49
N VAL A 72 11.58 -9.69 -8.93
CA VAL A 72 11.39 -9.43 -10.37
C VAL A 72 12.41 -8.44 -10.95
N VAL A 73 12.76 -7.39 -10.20
CA VAL A 73 13.55 -6.24 -10.67
C VAL A 73 14.64 -5.87 -9.66
N PRO A 74 15.90 -5.69 -10.08
CA PRO A 74 16.97 -5.18 -9.21
C PRO A 74 16.70 -3.75 -8.68
N PRO A 75 17.09 -3.43 -7.44
CA PRO A 75 17.63 -4.33 -6.43
C PRO A 75 16.53 -5.25 -5.86
N MET A 76 16.81 -6.56 -5.85
CA MET A 76 15.86 -7.56 -5.36
C MET A 76 15.97 -7.69 -3.84
N ARG A 77 14.82 -7.91 -3.19
CA ARG A 77 14.75 -8.23 -1.77
C ARG A 77 13.80 -9.41 -1.57
N LEU A 78 14.37 -10.61 -1.55
CA LEU A 78 13.61 -11.87 -1.47
C LEU A 78 13.01 -12.12 -0.07
N GLU A 79 13.70 -11.65 0.96
CA GLU A 79 13.22 -11.69 2.35
C GLU A 79 12.61 -10.33 2.70
N PRO A 80 11.28 -10.24 2.87
CA PRO A 80 10.63 -8.98 3.22
C PRO A 80 11.10 -8.51 4.60
N ALA A 81 11.25 -7.19 4.78
CA ALA A 81 11.47 -6.59 6.11
C ALA A 81 10.36 -6.99 7.08
N PHE A 82 9.13 -6.89 6.57
CA PHE A 82 7.90 -7.11 7.31
C PHE A 82 7.22 -8.34 6.71
N PRO A 83 7.30 -9.52 7.36
CA PRO A 83 6.82 -10.77 6.77
C PRO A 83 5.29 -10.86 6.71
N SER A 84 4.58 -10.03 7.47
CA SER A 84 3.12 -10.00 7.46
C SER A 84 2.57 -8.63 7.87
N VAL A 85 1.40 -8.30 7.33
CA VAL A 85 0.58 -7.16 7.76
C VAL A 85 -0.76 -7.70 8.26
N ARG A 86 -1.21 -7.22 9.40
CA ARG A 86 -2.55 -7.50 9.94
C ARG A 86 -3.51 -6.48 9.33
N VAL A 87 -4.57 -6.96 8.70
CA VAL A 87 -5.52 -6.11 7.98
C VAL A 87 -6.93 -6.31 8.53
N ARG A 88 -7.63 -5.20 8.75
CA ARG A 88 -9.06 -5.13 9.07
C ARG A 88 -9.74 -4.21 8.08
N ALA A 89 -11.02 -4.43 7.84
CA ALA A 89 -11.83 -3.53 7.04
C ALA A 89 -13.18 -3.29 7.69
N LEU A 90 -13.64 -2.04 7.60
CA LEU A 90 -14.97 -1.61 8.01
C LEU A 90 -15.65 -0.93 6.83
N VAL A 91 -16.97 -1.07 6.76
CA VAL A 91 -17.80 -0.48 5.71
C VAL A 91 -19.13 0.00 6.28
N ASN A 92 -19.60 1.14 5.83
CA ASN A 92 -20.96 1.62 6.11
C ASN A 92 -21.69 1.88 4.77
N GLY A 93 -22.81 2.62 4.80
CA GLY A 93 -23.56 2.94 3.57
C GLY A 93 -22.78 3.80 2.56
N ASP A 94 -21.72 4.48 2.99
CA ASP A 94 -21.15 5.61 2.25
C ASP A 94 -19.65 5.43 1.97
N ARG A 95 -18.94 4.63 2.76
CA ARG A 95 -17.48 4.56 2.81
C ARG A 95 -16.99 3.15 3.16
N ILE A 96 -15.81 2.83 2.64
CA ILE A 96 -14.98 1.71 3.10
C ILE A 96 -13.70 2.25 3.75
N ALA A 97 -13.26 1.63 4.84
CA ALA A 97 -12.01 1.91 5.52
C ALA A 97 -11.23 0.62 5.74
N VAL A 98 -9.92 0.66 5.50
CA VAL A 98 -9.00 -0.45 5.68
C VAL A 98 -7.95 -0.03 6.70
N LEU A 99 -7.80 -0.80 7.78
CA LEU A 99 -6.76 -0.64 8.77
C LEU A 99 -5.64 -1.66 8.49
N LEU A 100 -4.44 -1.17 8.32
CA LEU A 100 -3.21 -1.94 8.17
C LEU A 100 -2.37 -1.78 9.43
N GLU A 101 -1.80 -2.89 9.89
CA GLU A 101 -0.96 -2.88 11.08
C GLU A 101 0.24 -3.82 10.91
N TRP A 102 1.43 -3.32 11.19
CA TRP A 102 2.66 -4.12 11.20
C TRP A 102 3.60 -3.64 12.29
N ASP A 103 4.44 -4.56 12.75
CA ASP A 103 5.44 -4.26 13.76
C ASP A 103 6.67 -3.68 13.06
N ASP A 104 7.15 -2.55 13.55
CA ASP A 104 8.24 -1.80 12.99
C ASP A 104 9.08 -1.17 14.11
N PRO A 105 10.32 -1.63 14.35
CA PRO A 105 11.15 -1.08 15.41
C PRO A 105 11.65 0.34 15.11
N THR A 106 11.50 0.83 13.88
CA THR A 106 11.83 2.21 13.49
C THR A 106 10.55 2.99 13.17
N ARG A 107 10.67 4.32 13.21
CA ARG A 107 9.62 5.26 12.85
C ARG A 107 10.22 6.22 11.83
N ASP A 108 10.14 5.84 10.56
CA ASP A 108 10.79 6.56 9.48
C ASP A 108 9.78 7.46 8.76
N GLU A 109 9.76 8.74 9.14
CA GLU A 109 8.79 9.74 8.67
C GLU A 109 9.42 10.85 7.82
N SER A 110 10.67 10.70 7.39
CA SER A 110 11.37 11.75 6.65
C SER A 110 12.15 11.20 5.46
N VAL A 111 12.23 12.02 4.41
CA VAL A 111 12.95 11.73 3.16
C VAL A 111 13.96 12.82 2.81
N LEU A 112 14.23 13.72 3.74
CA LEU A 112 15.04 14.92 3.52
C LEU A 112 16.54 14.66 3.60
N ALA A 113 16.98 13.64 4.34
CA ALA A 113 18.38 13.28 4.48
C ALA A 113 18.82 12.30 3.39
N VAL A 114 20.10 12.35 3.02
CA VAL A 114 20.67 11.32 2.14
C VAL A 114 20.60 9.97 2.86
N GLY A 115 19.89 9.02 2.25
CA GLY A 115 19.71 7.68 2.80
C GLY A 115 18.54 7.54 3.80
N SER A 116 17.75 8.59 4.05
CA SER A 116 16.47 8.44 4.75
C SER A 116 15.38 8.03 3.77
N PHE A 117 14.65 6.98 4.11
CA PHE A 117 13.50 6.48 3.36
C PHE A 117 12.35 6.37 4.34
N ALA A 118 11.20 6.95 3.99
CA ALA A 118 10.03 6.89 4.85
C ALA A 118 9.32 5.53 4.73
N ASP A 119 8.66 5.14 5.82
CA ASP A 119 7.77 4.00 5.85
C ASP A 119 6.58 4.22 4.92
N ALA A 120 6.12 3.14 4.31
CA ALA A 120 5.02 3.20 3.36
C ALA A 120 4.26 1.87 3.32
N ALA A 121 2.98 1.95 2.98
CA ALA A 121 2.11 0.80 2.83
C ALA A 121 1.15 1.04 1.66
N ALA A 122 0.81 -0.03 0.94
CA ALA A 122 -0.10 0.08 -0.19
C ALA A 122 -1.17 -0.99 -0.20
N VAL A 123 -2.38 -0.60 -0.62
CA VAL A 123 -3.49 -1.49 -0.94
C VAL A 123 -3.75 -1.39 -2.43
N GLN A 124 -3.83 -2.55 -3.12
CA GLN A 124 -4.18 -2.60 -4.53
C GLN A 124 -5.57 -3.21 -4.73
N LEU A 125 -6.39 -2.53 -5.54
CA LEU A 125 -7.75 -2.90 -5.88
C LEU A 125 -7.81 -3.20 -7.38
N ALA A 126 -8.30 -4.39 -7.72
CA ALA A 126 -8.50 -4.77 -9.11
C ALA A 126 -9.73 -4.07 -9.70
N LEU A 127 -9.52 -3.35 -10.79
CA LEU A 127 -10.58 -2.68 -11.56
C LEU A 127 -11.36 -3.66 -12.47
N GLY A 128 -10.94 -4.92 -12.50
CA GLY A 128 -11.53 -5.97 -13.31
C GLY A 128 -11.00 -7.36 -12.95
N GLU A 129 -11.52 -8.38 -13.62
CA GLU A 129 -11.11 -9.76 -13.40
C GLU A 129 -9.79 -10.09 -14.13
N GLY A 130 -9.07 -11.10 -13.63
CA GLY A 130 -7.83 -11.58 -14.26
C GLY A 130 -6.65 -10.61 -14.18
N THR A 131 -6.76 -9.55 -13.37
CA THR A 131 -5.70 -8.56 -13.15
C THR A 131 -4.52 -9.18 -12.43
N SER A 132 -3.31 -8.91 -12.94
CA SER A 132 -2.07 -9.36 -12.32
C SER A 132 -1.81 -8.59 -11.02
N ILE A 133 -1.41 -9.31 -9.97
CA ILE A 133 -0.97 -8.72 -8.69
C ILE A 133 0.35 -7.95 -8.81
N CYS A 134 1.06 -8.09 -9.93
CA CYS A 134 2.30 -7.38 -10.22
C CYS A 134 2.01 -6.01 -10.83
N MET A 135 1.20 -5.21 -10.14
CA MET A 135 0.80 -3.86 -10.57
C MET A 135 -0.06 -3.84 -11.84
N GLY A 136 -0.80 -4.91 -12.12
CA GLY A 136 -1.71 -5.01 -13.25
C GLY A 136 -1.05 -5.50 -14.54
N GLN A 137 -1.79 -5.36 -15.64
CA GLN A 137 -1.36 -5.68 -17.00
C GLN A 137 -2.20 -4.85 -17.99
N GLN A 138 -1.81 -4.78 -19.26
CA GLN A 138 -2.51 -3.93 -20.24
C GLN A 138 -4.02 -4.26 -20.37
N ALA A 139 -4.40 -5.51 -20.12
CA ALA A 139 -5.79 -5.98 -20.17
C ALA A 139 -6.55 -5.89 -18.81
N GLY A 140 -5.89 -5.44 -17.74
CA GLY A 140 -6.49 -5.35 -16.40
C GLY A 140 -5.68 -4.42 -15.50
N GLY A 141 -6.27 -3.26 -15.18
CA GLY A 141 -5.66 -2.25 -14.33
C GLY A 141 -5.92 -2.46 -12.84
N LEU A 142 -5.12 -1.77 -12.03
CA LEU A 142 -5.29 -1.64 -10.60
C LEU A 142 -5.44 -0.17 -10.23
N ASN A 143 -6.27 0.08 -9.23
CA ASN A 143 -6.20 1.28 -8.40
C ASN A 143 -5.37 0.96 -7.16
N ILE A 144 -4.49 1.87 -6.73
CA ILE A 144 -3.52 1.63 -5.68
C ILE A 144 -3.55 2.82 -4.72
N TRP A 145 -3.85 2.53 -3.46
CA TRP A 145 -3.78 3.49 -2.37
C TRP A 145 -2.43 3.35 -1.70
N HIS A 146 -1.58 4.38 -1.79
CA HIS A 146 -0.23 4.34 -1.27
C HIS A 146 -0.03 5.37 -0.16
N TRP A 147 -0.17 4.91 1.08
CA TRP A 147 0.15 5.68 2.28
C TRP A 147 1.65 5.87 2.40
N LYS A 148 2.07 7.07 2.79
CA LYS A 148 3.47 7.41 3.05
C LYS A 148 3.61 8.16 4.37
N ALA A 149 4.53 7.70 5.22
CA ALA A 149 4.76 8.26 6.54
C ALA A 149 5.28 9.70 6.48
N ASP A 150 6.10 10.04 5.49
CA ASP A 150 6.57 11.42 5.24
C ASP A 150 5.42 12.35 4.90
N TRP A 151 4.45 11.90 4.10
CA TRP A 151 3.27 12.71 3.79
C TRP A 151 2.37 12.89 5.02
N ALA A 152 2.21 11.86 5.84
CA ALA A 152 1.48 11.96 7.11
C ALA A 152 2.14 12.97 8.08
N ALA A 153 3.46 12.93 8.20
CA ALA A 153 4.21 13.88 9.02
C ALA A 153 4.11 15.32 8.49
N ASP A 154 4.20 15.50 7.17
CA ASP A 154 4.11 16.80 6.51
C ASP A 154 2.73 17.48 6.70
N LEU A 155 1.65 16.68 6.71
CA LEU A 155 0.29 17.17 7.01
C LEU A 155 0.16 17.71 8.44
N ALA A 156 0.84 17.10 9.40
CA ALA A 156 0.84 17.56 10.79
C ALA A 156 1.71 18.82 10.95
N ARG A 157 2.88 18.83 10.29
CA ARG A 157 3.79 19.96 10.20
C ARG A 157 4.72 19.78 9.01
N ARG A 158 4.69 20.73 8.09
CA ARG A 158 5.60 20.72 6.93
C ARG A 158 7.06 20.60 7.39
N GLN A 159 7.79 19.67 6.77
CA GLN A 159 9.21 19.47 7.03
C GLN A 159 10.04 20.06 5.88
N ASP A 160 11.16 20.67 6.21
CA ASP A 160 12.09 21.24 5.22
C ASP A 160 13.55 20.97 5.58
N ILE A 161 14.47 21.32 4.68
CA ILE A 161 15.90 20.97 4.81
C ILE A 161 16.52 21.52 6.10
N GLU A 162 16.01 22.64 6.61
CA GLU A 162 16.41 23.28 7.86
C GLU A 162 16.05 22.44 9.09
N ASP A 163 15.04 21.57 9.02
CA ASP A 163 14.71 20.62 10.10
C ASP A 163 15.82 19.56 10.28
N VAL A 164 16.51 19.19 9.19
CA VAL A 164 17.58 18.18 9.20
C VAL A 164 18.96 18.84 9.31
N HIS A 165 19.11 20.04 8.77
CA HIS A 165 20.36 20.79 8.72
C HIS A 165 20.18 22.22 9.28
N PRO A 166 19.90 22.38 10.59
CA PRO A 166 19.55 23.68 11.18
C PRO A 166 20.68 24.71 11.19
N ALA A 167 21.91 24.30 10.88
CA ALA A 167 23.09 25.16 10.78
C ALA A 167 23.59 25.30 9.33
N MET A 168 22.81 24.84 8.34
CA MET A 168 23.13 25.06 6.93
C MET A 168 23.11 26.57 6.64
N PRO A 169 24.14 27.13 6.00
CA PRO A 169 24.08 28.49 5.50
C PRO A 169 22.94 28.61 4.49
N ASP A 170 22.04 29.55 4.73
CA ASP A 170 21.03 29.94 3.74
C ASP A 170 21.77 30.62 2.58
N ASP A 171 21.82 29.95 1.42
CA ASP A 171 22.32 30.59 0.20
C ASP A 171 21.21 31.51 -0.29
N VAL A 172 21.54 32.77 -0.58
CA VAL A 172 20.57 33.82 -0.84
C VAL A 172 19.63 33.33 -1.94
N HIS A 173 18.38 33.03 -1.56
CA HIS A 173 17.31 32.75 -2.49
C HIS A 173 17.31 33.92 -3.48
N ILE A 174 17.47 33.63 -4.78
CA ILE A 174 17.48 34.69 -5.80
C ILE A 174 16.23 35.54 -5.54
N PRO A 175 16.39 36.85 -5.25
CA PRO A 175 15.27 37.69 -4.85
C PRO A 175 14.14 37.53 -5.86
N ALA A 176 12.91 37.37 -5.39
CA ALA A 176 11.72 37.31 -6.25
C ALA A 176 11.65 38.51 -7.22
N ASP A 177 12.30 39.62 -6.84
CA ASP A 177 12.43 40.87 -7.59
C ASP A 177 13.35 40.74 -8.84
N ASP A 178 14.25 39.75 -8.85
CA ASP A 178 15.19 39.42 -9.93
C ASP A 178 14.80 38.13 -10.68
N ALA A 179 13.69 37.48 -10.29
CA ALA A 179 13.16 36.31 -10.98
C ALA A 179 12.63 36.74 -12.35
N ASP A 180 13.31 36.31 -13.41
CA ASP A 180 12.79 36.35 -14.77
C ASP A 180 11.37 35.75 -14.77
N ASP A 181 10.38 36.43 -15.38
CA ASP A 181 8.96 35.99 -15.45
C ASP A 181 8.83 34.53 -15.95
N ALA A 182 9.87 34.00 -16.59
CA ALA A 182 9.99 32.62 -17.04
C ALA A 182 10.11 31.55 -15.92
N LEU A 183 10.50 31.93 -14.70
CA LEU A 183 10.78 31.00 -13.58
C LEU A 183 9.71 31.00 -12.48
N GLY A 184 8.69 31.86 -12.62
CA GLY A 184 7.63 32.06 -11.64
C GLY A 184 8.07 32.87 -10.42
N PRO A 185 7.11 33.39 -9.62
CA PRO A 185 7.38 34.26 -8.47
C PRO A 185 8.24 33.59 -7.37
N ASP A 186 8.34 32.26 -7.38
CA ASP A 186 9.00 31.46 -6.33
C ASP A 186 10.30 30.77 -6.79
N GLY A 187 10.90 31.20 -7.91
CA GLY A 187 12.32 30.94 -8.21
C GLY A 187 12.77 29.47 -8.21
N PHE A 188 12.44 28.70 -9.26
CA PHE A 188 12.95 27.34 -9.56
C PHE A 188 12.24 26.13 -8.91
N LEU A 189 11.02 26.29 -8.39
CA LEU A 189 10.17 25.16 -7.93
C LEU A 189 9.57 24.34 -9.09
N THR A 190 10.43 23.84 -9.99
CA THR A 190 10.04 23.14 -11.22
C THR A 190 9.19 21.89 -10.99
N GLY A 191 9.39 21.19 -9.87
CA GLY A 191 8.55 20.06 -9.48
C GLY A 191 7.11 20.46 -9.18
N GLU A 192 6.92 21.56 -8.45
CA GLU A 192 5.60 22.12 -8.18
C GLU A 192 4.94 22.67 -9.46
N ALA A 193 5.70 23.42 -10.27
CA ALA A 193 5.24 23.92 -11.56
C ALA A 193 4.84 22.79 -12.54
N ALA A 194 5.51 21.64 -12.45
CA ALA A 194 5.16 20.44 -13.21
C ALA A 194 3.96 19.66 -12.62
N GLY A 195 3.38 20.11 -11.50
CA GLY A 195 2.27 19.45 -10.82
C GLY A 195 2.65 18.13 -10.15
N ASN A 196 3.93 17.94 -9.78
CA ASN A 196 4.38 16.74 -9.10
C ASN A 196 3.75 16.64 -7.69
N PRO A 197 2.96 15.59 -7.38
CA PRO A 197 2.34 15.42 -6.06
C PRO A 197 3.35 15.40 -4.90
N ARG A 198 4.58 14.93 -5.16
CA ARG A 198 5.67 14.95 -4.16
C ARG A 198 6.16 16.36 -3.85
N SER A 199 6.08 17.28 -4.80
CA SER A 199 6.53 18.66 -4.66
C SER A 199 5.41 19.63 -4.32
N ALA A 200 4.16 19.15 -4.17
CA ALA A 200 3.02 19.99 -3.85
C ALA A 200 3.21 20.70 -2.50
N ALA A 201 3.01 22.02 -2.48
CA ALA A 201 3.10 22.84 -1.26
C ALA A 201 2.06 22.45 -0.21
N THR A 202 0.93 21.90 -0.64
CA THR A 202 -0.13 21.35 0.22
C THR A 202 -0.56 20.00 -0.30
N ARG A 203 -0.92 19.09 0.61
CA ARG A 203 -1.44 17.77 0.26
C ARG A 203 -2.82 17.58 0.87
N PRO A 204 -3.76 16.94 0.16
CA PRO A 204 -5.09 16.67 0.67
C PRO A 204 -5.11 15.46 1.63
N SER A 205 -4.11 14.58 1.55
CA SER A 205 -4.08 13.30 2.26
C SER A 205 -2.64 12.76 2.39
N SER A 206 -2.44 11.85 3.34
CA SER A 206 -1.21 11.06 3.52
C SER A 206 -1.15 9.85 2.56
N VAL A 207 -2.23 9.64 1.80
CA VAL A 207 -2.36 8.56 0.82
C VAL A 207 -2.38 9.16 -0.57
N GLU A 208 -1.53 8.66 -1.44
CA GLU A 208 -1.57 8.95 -2.88
C GLU A 208 -2.45 7.91 -3.58
N ASP A 209 -3.42 8.38 -4.35
CA ASP A 209 -4.23 7.56 -5.23
C ASP A 209 -3.53 7.42 -6.60
N LEU A 210 -3.27 6.19 -7.00
CA LEU A 210 -2.46 5.80 -8.14
C LEU A 210 -3.22 4.77 -8.99
N ASN A 211 -2.97 4.78 -10.29
CA ASN A 211 -3.37 3.68 -11.18
C ASN A 211 -2.15 2.99 -11.79
N ALA A 212 -2.30 1.71 -12.11
CA ALA A 212 -1.29 0.95 -12.84
C ALA A 212 -1.93 -0.08 -13.79
N VAL A 213 -1.29 -0.29 -14.94
CA VAL A 213 -1.66 -1.30 -15.96
C VAL A 213 -0.46 -2.20 -16.28
N GLY A 214 0.39 -2.43 -15.28
CA GLY A 214 1.65 -3.14 -15.38
C GLY A 214 2.73 -2.53 -14.51
N PHE A 215 3.74 -3.33 -14.19
CA PHE A 215 4.96 -2.84 -13.54
C PHE A 215 5.57 -1.66 -14.32
N GLY A 216 5.97 -0.62 -13.60
CA GLY A 216 6.57 0.59 -14.20
C GLY A 216 5.56 1.58 -14.82
N THR A 217 4.26 1.36 -14.65
CA THR A 217 3.20 2.24 -15.20
C THR A 217 2.44 3.04 -14.14
N LEU A 218 2.92 3.02 -12.88
CA LEU A 218 2.32 3.79 -11.79
C LEU A 218 2.16 5.25 -12.20
N THR A 219 0.93 5.72 -12.15
CA THR A 219 0.57 7.07 -12.52
C THR A 219 -0.36 7.64 -11.44
N PRO A 220 -0.02 8.80 -10.85
CA PRO A 220 -0.94 9.47 -9.93
C PRO A 220 -2.25 9.82 -10.60
N GLN A 221 -3.35 9.63 -9.88
CA GLN A 221 -4.62 10.23 -10.25
C GLN A 221 -4.48 11.75 -10.31
N SER A 222 -5.34 12.40 -11.11
CA SER A 222 -5.42 13.86 -11.15
C SER A 222 -5.71 14.43 -9.75
N SER A 223 -5.46 15.72 -9.53
CA SER A 223 -5.75 16.36 -8.23
C SER A 223 -7.20 16.17 -7.76
N ALA A 224 -8.17 16.10 -8.69
CA ALA A 224 -9.57 15.83 -8.39
C ALA A 224 -9.85 14.35 -8.03
N GLY A 225 -9.00 13.42 -8.48
CA GLY A 225 -9.06 11.99 -8.16
C GLY A 225 -8.24 11.59 -6.94
N GLN A 226 -7.53 12.52 -6.28
CA GLN A 226 -6.84 12.27 -5.01
C GLN A 226 -7.85 12.27 -3.85
N ASN A 227 -8.72 11.25 -3.80
CA ASN A 227 -9.90 11.21 -2.93
C ASN A 227 -9.81 10.19 -1.78
N VAL A 228 -8.65 9.54 -1.61
CA VAL A 228 -8.39 8.57 -0.55
C VAL A 228 -7.89 9.29 0.69
N HIS A 229 -8.63 9.18 1.78
CA HIS A 229 -8.23 9.71 3.08
C HIS A 229 -7.26 8.75 3.78
N GLY A 230 -6.26 9.29 4.48
CA GLY A 230 -5.33 8.51 5.28
C GLY A 230 -5.05 9.12 6.66
N ALA A 231 -5.10 8.28 7.68
CA ALA A 231 -4.68 8.59 9.05
C ALA A 231 -3.76 7.50 9.57
N SER A 232 -2.80 7.85 10.41
CA SER A 232 -1.81 6.90 10.91
C SER A 232 -1.31 7.27 12.30
N GLU A 233 -0.96 6.26 13.08
CA GLU A 233 -0.33 6.43 14.38
C GLU A 233 0.73 5.36 14.59
N TYR A 234 1.90 5.78 15.07
CA TYR A 234 2.99 4.89 15.48
C TYR A 234 3.03 4.80 17.00
N ARG A 235 2.89 3.58 17.55
CA ARG A 235 2.93 3.34 18.99
C ARG A 235 3.61 2.01 19.29
N ASP A 236 4.41 1.96 20.34
CA ASP A 236 4.99 0.72 20.89
C ASP A 236 5.72 -0.17 19.86
N GLY A 237 6.40 0.44 18.86
CA GLY A 237 7.11 -0.33 17.83
C GLY A 237 6.20 -0.90 16.75
N ALA A 238 5.05 -0.27 16.49
CA ALA A 238 4.13 -0.69 15.45
C ALA A 238 3.46 0.50 14.78
N TRP A 239 3.23 0.37 13.48
CA TRP A 239 2.39 1.27 12.70
C TRP A 239 0.94 0.77 12.70
N ARG A 240 0.01 1.71 12.84
CA ARG A 240 -1.41 1.54 12.47
C ARG A 240 -1.78 2.59 11.44
N VAL A 241 -2.24 2.16 10.28
CA VAL A 241 -2.59 3.04 9.15
C VAL A 241 -4.00 2.75 8.69
N VAL A 242 -4.84 3.77 8.67
CA VAL A 242 -6.19 3.73 8.13
C VAL A 242 -6.20 4.40 6.77
N MET A 243 -6.67 3.70 5.74
CA MET A 243 -6.97 4.26 4.42
C MET A 243 -8.47 4.15 4.18
N SER A 244 -9.12 5.19 3.68
CA SER A 244 -10.57 5.15 3.43
C SER A 244 -11.00 5.95 2.20
N ARG A 245 -12.02 5.46 1.51
CA ARG A 245 -12.61 6.09 0.33
C ARG A 245 -14.13 5.93 0.35
N ALA A 246 -14.85 6.90 -0.18
CA ALA A 246 -16.28 6.78 -0.39
C ALA A 246 -16.61 5.60 -1.33
N LEU A 247 -17.75 4.93 -1.14
CA LEU A 247 -18.20 3.83 -2.01
C LEU A 247 -18.72 4.33 -3.36
N SER A 248 -19.26 5.55 -3.38
CA SER A 248 -19.72 6.24 -4.57
C SER A 248 -19.02 7.60 -4.64
N ASP A 249 -17.85 7.64 -5.24
CA ASP A 249 -17.06 8.86 -5.44
C ASP A 249 -17.30 9.51 -6.81
N GLY A 250 -18.13 8.89 -7.68
CA GLY A 250 -18.34 9.36 -9.05
C GLY A 250 -17.08 9.24 -9.93
N ASP A 251 -15.99 8.69 -9.39
CA ASP A 251 -14.84 8.25 -10.16
C ASP A 251 -15.24 6.96 -10.87
N PRO A 252 -15.01 6.83 -12.20
CA PRO A 252 -15.26 5.59 -12.89
C PRO A 252 -14.35 4.42 -12.45
N ASN A 253 -13.39 4.62 -11.52
CA ASN A 253 -12.39 3.63 -11.08
C ASN A 253 -12.46 3.22 -9.59
#